data_AF-A0A432YHH0-F1
#
_entry.id   AF-A0A432YHH0-F1
#
_cell.length_a   1.000
_cell.length_b   1.000
_cell.length_c   1.000
_cell.angle_alpha   90.00
_cell.angle_beta   90.00
_cell.angle_gamma   90.00
#
_symmetry.space_group_name_H-M   'P 1'
#
loop_
_entity.id
_entity.type
_entity.pdbx_description
1 polymer ?
#
loop_
_entity_poly.entity_id
_entity_poly.type
_entity_poly.pdbx_seq_one_letter_code
_entity_poly.pdbx_strand_id
1 'polypeptide(L)'
;MTKLFSQRSVNLSLYRYAVQGEISSVTVSDNGMTTIKFDTQEELPTSCVNCEETYCIKIPIATGVFDDLNSSQKVKLCPTDAIAPNEHGRLEVDQSSCISCGLCIARCPVQAISFKKNDVSVIYNDCSIEEGDAKYSLADSINHNKSSQYIEESKGLFQTIFSQIEQSESPYRTLNNLVSKAMQISGIENVLSRQGDVNLRMDAIGLYKGKYVLCEIEKATNLDAPRDILDDVAVFCSRYDISKDNVIGMIVVPSMPNRRTEFWELLSDIYNVTGLRIAVVPLAAILIAVWNEKKISLEQFFLNQNKMSAREAVEGMLGRAINLPDPCDLLEPEK
;
A
#
# COMPACT_ATOMS: atom_id res chain seq x y z
N MET A 1 -40.46 33.97 3.46
CA MET A 1 -40.66 32.57 3.88
C MET A 1 -39.47 31.75 3.41
N THR A 2 -38.43 31.68 4.23
CA THR A 2 -37.20 30.93 3.95
C THR A 2 -37.48 29.47 4.30
N LYS A 3 -37.44 28.58 3.30
CA LYS A 3 -37.53 27.14 3.52
C LYS A 3 -36.33 26.72 4.36
N LEU A 4 -36.56 26.48 5.66
CA LEU A 4 -35.65 25.74 6.52
C LEU A 4 -35.36 24.40 5.85
N PHE A 5 -34.11 24.15 5.51
CA PHE A 5 -33.63 22.84 5.09
C PHE A 5 -33.92 21.87 6.22
N SER A 6 -34.85 20.93 5.99
CA SER A 6 -35.03 19.78 6.86
C SER A 6 -33.73 18.98 6.82
N GLN A 7 -32.93 19.09 7.87
CA GLN A 7 -31.81 18.21 8.13
C GLN A 7 -32.40 16.79 8.24
N ARG A 8 -32.27 15.98 7.18
CA ARG A 8 -32.57 14.54 7.29
C ARG A 8 -31.64 14.00 8.36
N SER A 9 -32.18 13.66 9.52
CA SER A 9 -31.50 12.88 10.54
C SER A 9 -31.15 11.54 9.93
N VAL A 10 -29.93 11.40 9.44
CA VAL A 10 -29.38 10.12 8.98
C VAL A 10 -29.17 9.28 10.24
N ASN A 11 -30.00 8.26 10.45
CA ASN A 11 -29.76 7.26 11.48
C ASN A 11 -28.56 6.41 11.05
N LEU A 12 -27.37 6.81 11.48
CA LEU A 12 -26.17 6.01 11.35
C LEU A 12 -26.26 4.84 12.32
N SER A 13 -26.27 3.62 11.80
CA SER A 13 -26.19 2.44 12.65
C SER A 13 -24.76 2.28 13.17
N LEU A 14 -24.61 2.29 14.49
CA LEU A 14 -23.36 2.02 15.17
C LEU A 14 -23.37 0.56 15.61
N TYR A 15 -22.30 -0.16 15.31
CA TYR A 15 -22.20 -1.59 15.58
C TYR A 15 -21.05 -1.88 16.53
N ARG A 16 -21.25 -2.87 17.39
CA ARG A 16 -20.20 -3.49 18.21
C ARG A 16 -20.32 -5.01 18.12
N TYR A 17 -19.28 -5.74 18.51
CA TYR A 17 -19.41 -7.18 18.68
C TYR A 17 -20.36 -7.51 19.83
N ALA A 18 -21.15 -8.57 19.69
CA ALA A 18 -22.10 -9.02 20.71
C ALA A 18 -21.42 -9.53 21.99
N VAL A 19 -20.15 -9.92 21.90
CA VAL A 19 -19.33 -10.30 23.06
C VAL A 19 -18.73 -9.04 23.70
N GLN A 20 -18.94 -8.91 25.01
CA GLN A 20 -18.32 -7.86 25.81
C GLN A 20 -16.93 -8.31 26.27
N GLY A 21 -15.92 -7.95 25.50
CA GLY A 21 -14.52 -8.26 25.79
C GLY A 21 -13.59 -7.58 24.78
N GLU A 22 -12.30 -7.59 25.08
CA GLU A 22 -11.28 -7.14 24.14
C GLU A 22 -10.94 -8.25 23.14
N ILE A 23 -10.73 -7.87 21.88
CA ILE A 23 -10.28 -8.82 20.86
C ILE A 23 -8.88 -9.31 21.24
N SER A 24 -8.71 -10.61 21.46
CA SER A 24 -7.40 -11.20 21.77
C SER A 24 -6.63 -11.62 20.51
N SER A 25 -7.33 -12.11 19.48
CA SER A 25 -6.70 -12.56 18.24
C SER A 25 -7.71 -12.68 17.10
N VAL A 26 -7.22 -12.61 15.87
CA VAL A 26 -8.02 -12.87 14.66
C VAL A 26 -7.36 -14.00 13.87
N THR A 27 -8.10 -15.08 13.64
CA THR A 27 -7.63 -16.29 12.98
C THR A 27 -8.37 -16.50 11.66
N VAL A 28 -7.64 -16.94 10.64
CA VAL A 28 -8.19 -17.31 9.34
C VAL A 28 -8.04 -18.81 9.17
N SER A 29 -9.15 -19.51 8.96
CA SER A 29 -9.15 -20.95 8.71
C SER A 29 -8.87 -21.25 7.23
N ASP A 30 -8.50 -22.51 6.92
CA ASP A 30 -8.12 -22.97 5.58
C ASP A 30 -9.21 -22.74 4.51
N ASN A 31 -10.48 -22.65 4.91
CA ASN A 31 -11.60 -22.37 4.01
C ASN A 31 -11.85 -20.86 3.79
N GLY A 32 -11.00 -20.00 4.35
CA GLY A 32 -11.10 -18.54 4.28
C GLY A 32 -12.08 -17.91 5.26
N MET A 33 -12.69 -18.69 6.17
CA MET A 33 -13.53 -18.15 7.24
C MET A 33 -12.65 -17.55 8.32
N THR A 34 -12.96 -16.31 8.69
CA THR A 34 -12.21 -15.56 9.69
C THR A 34 -13.01 -15.50 10.99
N THR A 35 -12.36 -15.86 12.09
CA THR A 35 -12.93 -15.87 13.43
C THR A 35 -12.16 -14.90 14.32
N ILE A 36 -12.90 -14.22 15.19
CA ILE A 36 -12.37 -13.32 16.20
C ILE A 36 -12.51 -14.01 17.54
N LYS A 37 -11.42 -14.06 18.28
CA LYS A 37 -11.38 -14.56 19.65
C LYS A 37 -11.25 -13.38 20.61
N PHE A 38 -12.02 -13.42 21.69
CA PHE A 38 -12.00 -12.42 22.75
C PHE A 38 -11.19 -12.91 23.96
N ASP A 39 -10.79 -11.98 24.82
CA ASP A 39 -10.16 -12.25 26.11
C ASP A 39 -11.00 -13.19 27.01
N THR A 40 -12.33 -13.13 26.90
CA THR A 40 -13.30 -14.05 27.52
C THR A 40 -13.21 -15.49 27.01
N GLN A 41 -12.38 -15.76 25.99
CA GLN A 41 -12.25 -17.01 25.23
C GLN A 41 -13.44 -17.32 24.31
N GLU A 42 -14.45 -16.46 24.25
CA GLU A 42 -15.52 -16.58 23.26
C GLU A 42 -15.00 -16.31 21.85
N GLU A 43 -15.64 -16.94 20.86
CA GLU A 43 -15.28 -16.84 19.46
C GLU A 43 -16.50 -16.50 18.62
N LEU A 44 -16.36 -15.53 17.70
CA LEU A 44 -17.39 -15.14 16.76
C LEU A 44 -16.81 -15.03 15.34
N PRO A 45 -17.61 -15.30 14.29
CA PRO A 45 -17.25 -14.90 12.93
C PRO A 45 -16.95 -13.40 12.86
N THR A 46 -15.96 -13.00 12.06
CA THR A 46 -15.63 -11.58 11.85
C THR A 46 -16.81 -10.80 11.26
N SER A 47 -16.92 -9.51 11.57
CA SER A 47 -17.92 -8.63 10.96
C SER A 47 -17.44 -7.19 10.91
N CYS A 48 -17.89 -6.42 9.93
CA CYS A 48 -17.59 -5.00 9.89
C CYS A 48 -18.39 -4.28 10.98
N VAL A 49 -17.66 -3.70 11.93
CA VAL A 49 -18.22 -2.90 13.04
C VAL A 49 -18.13 -1.39 12.78
N ASN A 50 -17.72 -0.97 11.58
CA ASN A 50 -17.50 0.44 11.23
C ASN A 50 -16.66 1.18 12.30
N CYS A 51 -15.48 0.62 12.60
CA CYS A 51 -14.59 1.08 13.67
C CYS A 51 -14.30 2.59 13.60
N GLU A 52 -14.00 3.18 14.75
CA GLU A 52 -13.73 4.62 14.87
C GLU A 52 -12.56 5.08 13.99
N GLU A 53 -11.47 4.32 14.03
CA GLU A 53 -10.21 4.65 13.39
C GLU A 53 -10.27 4.46 11.87
N THR A 54 -11.16 3.59 11.39
CA THR A 54 -11.40 3.34 9.95
C THR A 54 -10.11 3.00 9.17
N TYR A 55 -9.20 2.22 9.75
CA TYR A 55 -7.88 1.91 9.17
C TYR A 55 -7.93 1.34 7.74
N CYS A 56 -9.01 0.64 7.38
CA CYS A 56 -9.22 0.07 6.05
C CYS A 56 -9.54 1.12 4.96
N ILE A 57 -9.89 2.35 5.33
CA ILE A 57 -10.14 3.45 4.39
C ILE A 57 -9.30 4.69 4.67
N LYS A 58 -8.64 4.76 5.84
CA LYS A 58 -7.75 5.86 6.23
C LYS A 58 -6.34 5.39 6.57
N ILE A 59 -5.37 6.23 6.23
CA ILE A 59 -3.98 6.11 6.63
C ILE A 59 -3.47 7.49 7.06
N PRO A 60 -2.80 7.61 8.22
CA PRO A 60 -2.23 8.88 8.67
C PRO A 60 -1.25 9.45 7.65
N ILE A 61 -1.17 10.78 7.57
CA ILE A 61 -0.15 11.46 6.77
C ILE A 61 1.19 11.33 7.53
N ALA A 62 2.23 10.90 6.83
CA ALA A 62 3.57 10.83 7.41
C ALA A 62 4.06 12.23 7.78
N THR A 63 4.39 12.45 9.05
CA THR A 63 4.88 13.74 9.56
C THR A 63 6.41 13.74 9.60
N GLY A 64 7.04 14.88 9.35
CA GLY A 64 8.51 15.00 9.44
C GLY A 64 9.27 14.41 8.24
N VAL A 65 8.57 13.87 7.23
CA VAL A 65 9.18 13.48 5.96
C VAL A 65 9.56 14.72 5.16
N PHE A 66 8.56 15.58 4.89
CA PHE A 66 8.76 16.84 4.19
C PHE A 66 7.60 17.79 4.46
N ASP A 67 7.75 18.69 5.43
CA ASP A 67 6.61 19.43 6.00
C ASP A 67 5.88 20.32 5.00
N ASP A 68 6.59 20.84 3.99
CA ASP A 68 6.04 21.66 2.91
C ASP A 68 4.98 20.92 2.08
N LEU A 69 5.02 19.58 2.06
CA LEU A 69 4.11 18.75 1.28
C LEU A 69 2.90 18.23 2.09
N ASN A 70 2.85 18.46 3.42
CA ASN A 70 1.81 17.90 4.28
C ASN A 70 0.40 18.32 3.84
N SER A 71 0.22 19.56 3.39
CA SER A 71 -1.09 20.11 3.00
C SER A 71 -1.67 19.50 1.72
N SER A 72 -0.85 18.88 0.87
CA SER A 72 -1.30 18.22 -0.37
C SER A 72 -1.55 16.72 -0.19
N GLN A 73 -1.26 16.16 0.99
CA GLN A 73 -1.43 14.73 1.24
C GLN A 73 -2.88 14.37 1.56
N LYS A 74 -3.26 13.15 1.20
CA LYS A 74 -4.59 12.60 1.47
C LYS A 74 -4.52 11.52 2.52
N VAL A 75 -5.47 11.57 3.45
CA VAL A 75 -5.67 10.55 4.49
C VAL A 75 -6.38 9.30 3.95
N LYS A 76 -6.94 9.34 2.74
CA LYS A 76 -7.64 8.18 2.16
C LYS A 76 -6.64 7.09 1.78
N LEU A 77 -6.98 5.84 2.10
CA LEU A 77 -6.17 4.67 1.78
C LEU A 77 -6.43 4.16 0.36
N CYS A 78 -7.68 4.14 -0.09
CA CYS A 78 -8.05 3.61 -1.40
C CYS A 78 -7.56 4.54 -2.52
N PRO A 79 -6.76 4.07 -3.49
CA PRO A 79 -6.26 4.90 -4.58
C PRO A 79 -7.36 5.47 -5.49
N THR A 80 -8.50 4.76 -5.58
CA THR A 80 -9.63 5.06 -6.46
C THR A 80 -10.91 5.43 -5.69
N ASP A 81 -10.85 5.60 -4.37
CA ASP A 81 -12.02 5.89 -3.53
C ASP A 81 -13.16 4.83 -3.61
N ALA A 82 -12.85 3.61 -4.06
CA ALA A 82 -13.82 2.54 -4.30
C ALA A 82 -14.47 1.96 -3.03
N ILE A 83 -13.96 2.26 -1.83
CA ILE A 83 -14.53 1.80 -0.56
C ILE A 83 -14.94 2.99 0.31
N ALA A 84 -16.21 3.05 0.69
CA ALA A 84 -16.79 4.17 1.43
C ALA A 84 -18.03 3.74 2.23
N PRO A 85 -18.41 4.47 3.30
CA PRO A 85 -19.68 4.23 3.97
C PRO A 85 -20.86 4.66 3.08
N ASN A 86 -21.90 3.84 3.05
CA ASN A 86 -23.20 4.16 2.47
C ASN A 86 -24.00 5.10 3.37
N GLU A 87 -25.25 5.39 2.99
CA GLU A 87 -26.15 6.28 3.73
C GLU A 87 -26.51 5.81 5.14
N HIS A 88 -26.30 4.52 5.46
CA HIS A 88 -26.52 3.95 6.78
C HIS A 88 -25.24 3.80 7.60
N GLY A 89 -24.09 4.19 7.04
CA GLY A 89 -22.78 4.05 7.67
C GLY A 89 -22.12 2.68 7.46
N ARG A 90 -22.75 1.75 6.73
CA ARG A 90 -22.12 0.48 6.34
C ARG A 90 -21.12 0.75 5.21
N LEU A 91 -19.87 0.33 5.38
CA LEU A 91 -18.89 0.31 4.31
C LEU A 91 -19.34 -0.60 3.16
N GLU A 92 -19.23 -0.09 1.94
CA GLU A 92 -19.49 -0.77 0.68
C GLU A 92 -18.31 -0.57 -0.27
N VAL A 93 -18.15 -1.50 -1.21
CA VAL A 93 -17.11 -1.44 -2.25
C VAL A 93 -17.78 -1.32 -3.61
N ASP A 94 -17.52 -0.22 -4.30
CA ASP A 94 -17.85 -0.04 -5.71
C ASP A 94 -16.89 -0.88 -6.57
N GLN A 95 -17.39 -2.00 -7.09
CA GLN A 95 -16.60 -2.91 -7.92
C GLN A 95 -16.19 -2.29 -9.25
N SER A 96 -16.89 -1.26 -9.74
CA SER A 96 -16.54 -0.61 -11.01
C SER A 96 -15.29 0.26 -10.90
N SER A 97 -14.99 0.76 -9.70
CA SER A 97 -13.81 1.59 -9.40
C SER A 97 -12.70 0.81 -8.67
N CYS A 98 -12.98 -0.41 -8.19
CA CYS A 98 -12.04 -1.20 -7.41
C CYS A 98 -10.95 -1.81 -8.31
N ILE A 99 -9.69 -1.52 -7.98
CA ILE A 99 -8.53 -2.07 -8.71
C ILE A 99 -7.98 -3.36 -8.08
N SER A 100 -8.68 -3.96 -7.12
CA SER A 100 -8.30 -5.23 -6.46
C SER A 100 -6.91 -5.25 -5.79
N CYS A 101 -6.37 -4.09 -5.39
CA CYS A 101 -5.02 -3.97 -4.84
C CYS A 101 -4.83 -4.53 -3.41
N GLY A 102 -5.91 -4.79 -2.67
CA GLY A 102 -5.85 -5.41 -1.34
C GLY A 102 -5.39 -4.51 -0.18
N LEU A 103 -5.13 -3.21 -0.39
CA LEU A 103 -4.68 -2.32 0.70
C LEU A 103 -5.66 -2.27 1.88
N CYS A 104 -6.97 -2.18 1.59
CA CYS A 104 -8.02 -2.14 2.61
C CYS A 104 -8.11 -3.44 3.42
N ILE A 105 -7.79 -4.58 2.80
CA ILE A 105 -7.80 -5.92 3.41
C ILE A 105 -6.65 -6.04 4.40
N ALA A 106 -5.44 -5.74 3.95
CA ALA A 106 -4.25 -5.76 4.80
C ALA A 106 -4.42 -4.86 6.04
N ARG A 107 -5.03 -3.68 5.84
CA ARG A 107 -5.26 -2.69 6.88
C ARG A 107 -6.51 -2.94 7.73
N CYS A 108 -7.37 -3.90 7.39
CA CYS A 108 -8.57 -4.17 8.18
C CYS A 108 -8.17 -4.89 9.48
N PRO A 109 -8.33 -4.25 10.64
CA PRO A 109 -7.88 -4.80 11.91
C PRO A 109 -8.64 -6.07 12.31
N VAL A 110 -9.96 -6.10 12.04
CA VAL A 110 -10.84 -7.22 12.35
C VAL A 110 -10.99 -8.22 11.20
N GLN A 111 -10.31 -8.00 10.07
CA GLN A 111 -10.38 -8.85 8.86
C GLN A 111 -11.81 -9.02 8.29
N ALA A 112 -12.63 -7.98 8.39
CA ALA A 112 -14.00 -7.97 7.88
C ALA A 112 -14.10 -7.58 6.38
N ILE A 113 -13.01 -7.69 5.62
CA ILE A 113 -13.00 -7.41 4.18
C ILE A 113 -12.43 -8.63 3.47
N SER A 114 -13.24 -9.27 2.64
CA SER A 114 -12.87 -10.50 1.95
C SER A 114 -12.29 -10.23 0.56
N PHE A 115 -11.38 -11.10 0.13
CA PHE A 115 -10.88 -11.18 -1.24
C PHE A 115 -11.29 -12.51 -1.87
N LYS A 116 -12.13 -12.50 -2.91
CA LYS A 116 -12.53 -13.73 -3.63
C LYS A 116 -12.64 -13.45 -5.12
N LYS A 117 -11.95 -14.25 -5.95
CA LYS A 117 -11.97 -14.10 -7.43
C LYS A 117 -11.68 -12.68 -7.91
N ASN A 118 -10.72 -12.00 -7.26
CA ASN A 118 -10.37 -10.59 -7.48
C ASN A 118 -11.43 -9.57 -7.04
N ASP A 119 -12.57 -10.00 -6.48
CA ASP A 119 -13.56 -9.10 -5.90
C ASP A 119 -13.25 -8.83 -4.42
N VAL A 120 -13.45 -7.57 -4.02
CA VAL A 120 -13.29 -7.11 -2.65
C VAL A 120 -14.67 -6.83 -2.06
N SER A 121 -15.01 -7.44 -0.94
CA SER A 121 -16.32 -7.23 -0.31
C SER A 121 -16.23 -7.10 1.21
N VAL A 122 -17.13 -6.32 1.79
CA VAL A 122 -17.21 -6.13 3.24
C VAL A 122 -18.13 -7.21 3.84
N ILE A 123 -17.66 -7.89 4.89
CA ILE A 123 -18.40 -8.94 5.58
C ILE A 123 -19.26 -8.30 6.67
N TYR A 124 -20.56 -8.57 6.65
CA TYR A 124 -21.48 -8.28 7.76
C TYR A 124 -22.11 -9.59 8.23
N ASN A 125 -21.72 -10.03 9.42
CA ASN A 125 -22.33 -11.16 10.11
C ASN A 125 -23.23 -10.60 11.22
N ASP A 126 -24.53 -10.51 10.95
CA ASP A 126 -25.51 -9.93 11.87
C ASP A 126 -25.65 -10.73 13.18
N CYS A 127 -25.23 -12.00 13.21
CA CYS A 127 -25.17 -12.80 14.43
C CYS A 127 -23.97 -12.45 15.33
N SER A 128 -22.97 -11.75 14.79
CA SER A 128 -21.74 -11.40 15.51
C SER A 128 -21.77 -9.97 16.06
N ILE A 129 -22.68 -9.14 15.56
CA ILE A 129 -22.76 -7.70 15.89
C ILE A 129 -24.12 -7.33 16.43
N GLU A 130 -24.15 -6.31 17.27
CA GLU A 130 -25.37 -5.68 17.78
C GLU A 130 -25.26 -4.17 17.66
N GLU A 131 -26.40 -3.48 17.77
CA GLU A 131 -26.42 -2.02 17.83
C GLU A 131 -25.73 -1.52 19.11
N GLY A 132 -24.91 -0.48 18.96
CA GLY A 132 -24.24 0.18 20.06
C GLY A 132 -24.57 1.67 20.11
N ASP A 133 -24.24 2.30 21.23
CA ASP A 133 -24.45 3.74 21.44
C ASP A 133 -23.25 4.60 20.99
N ALA A 134 -22.12 3.96 20.66
CA ALA A 134 -20.86 4.61 20.28
C ALA A 134 -20.11 3.80 19.21
N LYS A 135 -19.16 4.43 18.52
CA LYS A 135 -18.27 3.72 17.60
C LYS A 135 -17.39 2.72 18.35
N TYR A 136 -17.20 1.56 17.75
CA TYR A 136 -16.28 0.56 18.28
C TYR A 136 -14.83 0.98 18.02
N SER A 137 -14.08 1.26 19.08
CA SER A 137 -12.65 1.57 18.99
C SER A 137 -11.83 0.29 19.10
N LEU A 138 -10.74 0.24 18.33
CA LEU A 138 -9.83 -0.90 18.27
C LEU A 138 -8.44 -0.57 18.83
N ALA A 139 -8.27 0.65 19.38
CA ALA A 139 -6.98 1.23 19.72
C ALA A 139 -6.15 0.42 20.73
N ASP A 140 -6.78 -0.37 21.59
CA ASP A 140 -6.08 -1.11 22.66
C ASP A 140 -6.02 -2.63 22.44
N SER A 141 -6.90 -3.21 21.62
CA SER A 141 -7.11 -4.68 21.60
C SER A 141 -6.28 -5.44 20.55
N ILE A 142 -5.85 -4.81 19.46
CA ILE A 142 -5.24 -5.55 18.31
C ILE A 142 -3.71 -5.46 18.35
N ASN A 143 -3.15 -5.72 19.52
CA ASN A 143 -1.72 -5.89 19.67
C ASN A 143 -1.38 -7.39 19.61
N HIS A 144 -0.88 -7.81 18.44
CA HIS A 144 0.14 -8.85 18.24
C HIS A 144 -0.20 -10.22 17.63
N ASN A 145 -1.46 -10.62 17.41
CA ASN A 145 -1.72 -11.97 16.84
C ASN A 145 -2.81 -11.98 15.77
N LYS A 146 -2.53 -11.37 14.62
CA LYS A 146 -3.34 -11.50 13.41
C LYS A 146 -2.68 -12.54 12.50
N SER A 147 -3.35 -13.66 12.23
CA SER A 147 -2.99 -14.44 11.04
C SER A 147 -3.64 -13.75 9.85
N SER A 148 -2.84 -13.11 9.00
CA SER A 148 -3.34 -12.30 7.90
C SER A 148 -4.20 -13.13 6.94
N GLN A 149 -5.31 -12.55 6.47
CA GLN A 149 -5.98 -13.02 5.29
C GLN A 149 -4.99 -12.93 4.12
N TYR A 150 -4.59 -14.10 3.64
CA TYR A 150 -3.61 -14.25 2.60
C TYR A 150 -4.24 -13.98 1.24
N ILE A 151 -3.83 -12.89 0.58
CA ILE A 151 -4.06 -12.74 -0.86
C ILE A 151 -2.93 -13.51 -1.54
N GLU A 152 -3.28 -14.61 -2.19
CA GLU A 152 -2.32 -15.42 -2.93
C GLU A 152 -1.86 -14.68 -4.18
N GLU A 153 -0.54 -14.47 -4.29
CA GLU A 153 0.02 -13.85 -5.47
C GLU A 153 -0.14 -14.73 -6.71
N SER A 154 -0.47 -14.12 -7.84
CA SER A 154 -0.48 -14.78 -9.14
C SER A 154 -0.27 -13.75 -10.26
N LYS A 155 0.31 -14.16 -11.39
CA LYS A 155 0.51 -13.27 -12.55
C LYS A 155 -0.81 -12.68 -13.05
N GLY A 156 -1.89 -13.45 -13.04
CA GLY A 156 -3.23 -13.00 -13.45
C GLY A 156 -3.83 -11.93 -12.53
N LEU A 157 -3.56 -12.00 -11.22
CA LEU A 157 -3.98 -10.95 -10.28
C LEU A 157 -3.27 -9.63 -10.58
N PHE A 158 -1.95 -9.65 -10.76
CA PHE A 158 -1.19 -8.43 -11.10
C PHE A 158 -1.65 -7.83 -12.44
N GLN A 159 -1.87 -8.66 -13.46
CA GLN A 159 -2.43 -8.20 -14.74
C GLN A 159 -3.79 -7.52 -14.57
N THR A 160 -4.65 -8.06 -13.69
CA THR A 160 -5.94 -7.44 -13.37
C THR A 160 -5.72 -6.08 -12.72
N ILE A 161 -4.87 -5.98 -11.70
CA ILE A 161 -4.57 -4.73 -11.00
C ILE A 161 -4.04 -3.68 -11.99
N PHE A 162 -3.06 -4.04 -12.83
CA PHE A 162 -2.45 -3.11 -13.78
C PHE A 162 -3.44 -2.64 -14.86
N SER A 163 -4.23 -3.57 -15.40
CA SER A 163 -5.30 -3.22 -16.36
C SER A 163 -6.33 -2.28 -15.75
N GLN A 164 -6.71 -2.45 -14.48
CA GLN A 164 -7.65 -1.58 -13.79
C GLN A 164 -7.05 -0.18 -13.50
N ILE A 165 -5.75 -0.12 -13.18
CA ILE A 165 -5.04 1.17 -13.05
C ILE A 165 -5.05 1.92 -14.37
N GLU A 166 -4.75 1.25 -15.49
CA GLU A 166 -4.77 1.84 -16.83
C GLU A 166 -6.15 2.34 -17.26
N GLN A 167 -7.22 1.65 -16.84
CA GLN A 167 -8.60 2.01 -17.15
C GLN A 167 -9.20 3.04 -16.18
N SER A 168 -8.55 3.35 -15.06
CA SER A 168 -9.02 4.34 -14.10
C SER A 168 -9.02 5.76 -14.69
N GLU A 169 -9.83 6.67 -14.12
CA GLU A 169 -9.96 8.05 -14.61
C GLU A 169 -8.63 8.81 -14.70
N SER A 170 -7.66 8.48 -13.83
CA SER A 170 -6.34 9.11 -13.80
C SER A 170 -5.26 8.07 -13.47
N PRO A 171 -4.76 7.30 -14.46
CA PRO A 171 -3.88 6.16 -14.21
C PRO A 171 -2.60 6.51 -13.44
N TYR A 172 -1.99 7.66 -13.77
CA TYR A 172 -0.80 8.15 -13.08
C TYR A 172 -1.08 8.45 -11.60
N ARG A 173 -2.17 9.18 -11.31
CA ARG A 173 -2.55 9.48 -9.94
C ARG A 173 -2.97 8.24 -9.17
N THR A 174 -3.68 7.30 -9.80
CA THR A 174 -4.04 6.01 -9.20
C THR A 174 -2.79 5.23 -8.83
N LEU A 175 -1.82 5.12 -9.74
CA LEU A 175 -0.54 4.45 -9.52
C LEU A 175 0.26 5.10 -8.39
N ASN A 176 0.44 6.42 -8.41
CA ASN A 176 1.22 7.13 -7.38
C ASN A 176 0.57 7.00 -6.00
N ASN A 177 -0.76 7.09 -5.91
CA ASN A 177 -1.47 6.84 -4.65
C ASN A 177 -1.30 5.39 -4.18
N LEU A 178 -1.42 4.41 -5.08
CA LEU A 178 -1.23 3.00 -4.76
C LEU A 178 0.18 2.75 -4.20
N VAL A 179 1.21 3.19 -4.91
CA VAL A 179 2.61 3.03 -4.51
C VAL A 179 2.88 3.72 -3.19
N SER A 180 2.49 4.99 -3.04
CA SER A 180 2.68 5.77 -1.81
C SER A 180 2.06 5.06 -0.60
N LYS A 181 0.80 4.61 -0.71
CA LYS A 181 0.12 3.95 0.40
C LYS A 181 0.69 2.56 0.69
N ALA A 182 1.05 1.81 -0.35
CA ALA A 182 1.67 0.49 -0.19
C ALA A 182 3.06 0.59 0.45
N MET A 183 3.85 1.60 0.10
CA MET A 183 5.13 1.93 0.75
C MET A 183 4.95 2.27 2.24
N GLN A 184 3.97 3.12 2.58
CA GLN A 184 3.67 3.47 3.99
C GLN A 184 3.34 2.21 4.81
N ILE A 185 2.52 1.31 4.25
CA ILE A 185 2.16 0.03 4.91
C ILE A 185 3.38 -0.89 5.03
N SER A 186 4.25 -0.90 4.02
CA SER A 186 5.47 -1.74 3.97
C SER A 186 6.66 -1.14 4.72
N GLY A 187 6.46 -0.07 5.49
CA GLY A 187 7.48 0.49 6.38
C GLY A 187 8.39 1.57 5.78
N ILE A 188 8.01 2.17 4.65
CA ILE A 188 8.68 3.33 4.06
C ILE A 188 7.72 4.52 4.14
N GLU A 189 7.95 5.39 5.12
CA GLU A 189 7.20 6.65 5.24
C GLU A 189 7.46 7.51 4.01
N ASN A 190 6.41 8.09 3.45
CA ASN A 190 6.53 8.92 2.26
C ASN A 190 5.34 9.87 2.08
N VAL A 191 5.58 10.91 1.29
CA VAL A 191 4.62 11.90 0.82
C VAL A 191 4.77 12.07 -0.69
N LEU A 192 3.65 12.27 -1.39
CA LEU A 192 3.66 12.56 -2.82
C LEU A 192 4.01 14.03 -3.07
N SER A 193 4.76 14.29 -4.14
CA SER A 193 4.96 15.66 -4.63
C SER A 193 3.66 16.23 -5.22
N ARG A 194 3.60 17.56 -5.38
CA ARG A 194 2.46 18.21 -6.02
C ARG A 194 2.65 18.15 -7.53
N GLN A 195 1.63 17.69 -8.25
CA GLN A 195 1.66 17.71 -9.70
C GLN A 195 1.84 19.15 -10.22
N GLY A 196 2.91 19.38 -10.97
CA GLY A 196 3.27 20.70 -11.52
C GLY A 196 4.12 21.58 -10.60
N ASP A 197 4.64 21.04 -9.48
CA ASP A 197 5.62 21.76 -8.66
C ASP A 197 6.98 21.76 -9.34
N VAL A 198 7.41 22.92 -9.83
CA VAL A 198 8.73 23.07 -10.46
C VAL A 198 9.89 22.95 -9.44
N ASN A 199 9.58 22.98 -8.14
CA ASN A 199 10.57 22.86 -7.07
C ASN A 199 10.83 21.41 -6.64
N LEU A 200 9.93 20.48 -6.90
CA LEU A 200 10.09 19.07 -6.55
C LEU A 200 9.68 18.24 -7.76
N ARG A 201 10.66 17.58 -8.37
CA ARG A 201 10.51 16.88 -9.64
C ARG A 201 10.11 15.43 -9.47
N MET A 202 10.67 14.79 -8.45
CA MET A 202 10.35 13.43 -8.03
C MET A 202 8.87 13.23 -7.73
N ASP A 203 8.37 12.03 -8.00
CA ASP A 203 6.98 11.64 -7.72
C ASP A 203 6.67 11.57 -6.22
N ALA A 204 7.64 11.11 -5.42
CA ALA A 204 7.49 11.01 -3.97
C ALA A 204 8.81 11.23 -3.22
N ILE A 205 8.70 11.69 -1.97
CA ILE A 205 9.80 11.82 -1.04
C ILE A 205 9.47 10.98 0.19
N GLY A 206 10.42 10.17 0.65
CA GLY A 206 10.25 9.30 1.79
C GLY A 206 11.39 9.37 2.80
N LEU A 207 11.19 8.69 3.92
CA LEU A 207 12.19 8.42 4.94
C LEU A 207 12.30 6.91 5.17
N TYR A 208 13.53 6.43 5.16
CA TYR A 208 13.86 5.03 5.43
C TYR A 208 15.15 4.96 6.24
N LYS A 209 15.06 4.41 7.46
CA LYS A 209 16.20 4.29 8.41
C LYS A 209 17.01 5.60 8.56
N GLY A 210 16.31 6.74 8.62
CA GLY A 210 16.92 8.07 8.77
C GLY A 210 17.53 8.66 7.50
N LYS A 211 17.37 8.00 6.34
CA LYS A 211 17.77 8.54 5.03
C LYS A 211 16.56 8.99 4.23
N TYR A 212 16.73 10.03 3.43
CA TYR A 212 15.74 10.47 2.45
C TYR A 212 15.69 9.49 1.29
N VAL A 213 14.48 9.20 0.82
CA VAL A 213 14.23 8.35 -0.35
C VAL A 213 13.57 9.23 -1.40
N LEU A 214 14.25 9.50 -2.51
CA LEU A 214 13.65 10.18 -3.66
C LEU A 214 13.14 9.12 -4.61
N CYS A 215 11.85 9.17 -4.94
CA CYS A 215 11.18 8.10 -5.64
C CYS A 215 10.62 8.57 -6.99
N GLU A 216 10.94 7.82 -8.04
CA GLU A 216 10.29 7.88 -9.35
C GLU A 216 9.36 6.67 -9.52
N ILE A 217 8.15 6.92 -10.00
CA ILE A 217 7.10 5.91 -10.16
C ILE A 217 6.77 5.80 -11.64
N GLU A 218 7.38 4.80 -12.26
CA GLU A 218 7.26 4.60 -13.70
C GLU A 218 6.00 3.84 -14.07
N LYS A 219 5.35 4.24 -15.16
CA LYS A 219 4.26 3.46 -15.77
C LYS A 219 4.78 2.32 -16.63
N ALA A 220 5.96 2.51 -17.21
CA ALA A 220 6.63 1.55 -18.06
C ALA A 220 8.13 1.77 -17.90
N THR A 221 8.90 0.69 -18.01
CA THR A 221 10.35 0.77 -17.88
C THR A 221 10.95 1.61 -19.00
N ASN A 222 11.60 2.72 -18.64
CA ASN A 222 12.35 3.58 -19.54
C ASN A 222 13.81 3.72 -19.04
N LEU A 223 14.68 4.30 -19.87
CA LEU A 223 16.07 4.63 -19.46
C LEU A 223 16.17 5.98 -18.74
N ASP A 224 15.06 6.69 -18.61
CA ASP A 224 15.03 8.05 -18.08
C ASP A 224 14.99 8.03 -16.55
N ALA A 225 14.29 7.08 -15.93
CA ALA A 225 14.17 6.99 -14.48
C ALA A 225 15.51 7.01 -13.70
N PRO A 226 16.58 6.28 -14.08
CA PRO A 226 17.87 6.40 -13.40
C PRO A 226 18.51 7.79 -13.54
N ARG A 227 18.29 8.46 -14.68
CA ARG A 227 18.81 9.82 -14.94
C ARG A 227 18.02 10.86 -14.16
N ASP A 228 16.70 10.72 -14.16
CA ASP A 228 15.79 11.60 -13.42
C ASP A 228 16.08 11.53 -11.93
N ILE A 229 16.27 10.33 -11.37
CA ILE A 229 16.73 10.15 -9.98
C ILE A 229 18.08 10.84 -9.72
N LEU A 230 19.05 10.72 -10.63
CA LEU A 230 20.36 11.35 -10.45
C LEU A 230 20.23 12.88 -10.40
N ASP A 231 19.48 13.45 -11.34
CA ASP A 231 19.21 14.90 -11.40
C ASP A 231 18.45 15.37 -10.16
N ASP A 232 17.47 14.61 -9.71
CA ASP A 232 16.64 14.93 -8.55
C ASP A 232 17.42 14.88 -7.25
N VAL A 233 18.30 13.88 -7.08
CA VAL A 233 19.21 13.83 -5.94
C VAL A 233 20.13 15.04 -5.93
N ALA A 234 20.69 15.43 -7.09
CA ALA A 234 21.56 16.59 -7.17
C ALA A 234 20.82 17.90 -6.80
N VAL A 235 19.61 18.08 -7.33
CA VAL A 235 18.75 19.24 -7.04
C VAL A 235 18.33 19.27 -5.57
N PHE A 236 17.90 18.14 -5.02
CA PHE A 236 17.46 18.01 -3.63
C PHE A 236 18.60 18.29 -2.65
N CYS A 237 19.76 17.66 -2.85
CA CYS A 237 20.94 17.86 -2.00
C CYS A 237 21.38 19.33 -2.00
N SER A 238 21.39 19.96 -3.17
CA SER A 238 21.77 21.37 -3.33
C SER A 238 20.78 22.34 -2.68
N ARG A 239 19.47 22.13 -2.86
CA ARG A 239 18.42 23.02 -2.35
C ARG A 239 18.27 22.96 -0.84
N TYR A 240 18.40 21.77 -0.27
CA TYR A 240 18.10 21.53 1.15
C TYR A 240 19.36 21.35 2.00
N ASP A 241 20.55 21.53 1.42
CA ASP A 241 21.84 21.37 2.11
C ASP A 241 21.98 19.98 2.77
N ILE A 242 21.55 18.94 2.04
CA ILE A 242 21.58 17.55 2.49
C ILE A 242 22.75 16.83 1.84
N SER A 243 23.56 16.13 2.63
CA SER A 243 24.60 15.26 2.09
C SER A 243 23.99 14.11 1.28
N LYS A 244 24.56 13.85 0.09
CA LYS A 244 24.18 12.72 -0.77
C LYS A 244 24.22 11.35 -0.06
N ASP A 245 25.09 11.20 0.96
CA ASP A 245 25.22 9.94 1.70
C ASP A 245 23.97 9.62 2.54
N ASN A 246 23.13 10.64 2.78
CA ASN A 246 21.85 10.55 3.47
C ASN A 246 20.67 10.38 2.51
N VAL A 247 20.92 10.15 1.21
CA VAL A 247 19.88 10.01 0.19
C VAL A 247 19.99 8.63 -0.48
N ILE A 248 18.83 8.03 -0.75
CA ILE A 248 18.66 6.83 -1.55
C ILE A 248 17.74 7.19 -2.71
N GLY A 249 18.13 6.84 -3.93
CA GLY A 249 17.21 6.86 -5.07
C GLY A 249 16.33 5.62 -5.04
N MET A 250 15.08 5.73 -5.49
CA MET A 250 14.15 4.61 -5.60
C MET A 250 13.38 4.73 -6.91
N ILE A 251 13.34 3.65 -7.68
CA ILE A 251 12.55 3.56 -8.90
C ILE A 251 11.54 2.44 -8.69
N VAL A 252 10.25 2.77 -8.82
CA VAL A 252 9.17 1.80 -8.77
C VAL A 252 8.70 1.49 -10.17
N VAL A 253 8.68 0.21 -10.53
CA VAL A 253 8.30 -0.25 -11.88
C VAL A 253 7.23 -1.35 -11.81
N PRO A 254 6.21 -1.34 -12.69
CA PRO A 254 5.21 -2.42 -12.75
C PRO A 254 5.77 -3.70 -13.41
N SER A 255 6.74 -3.56 -14.30
CA SER A 255 7.48 -4.65 -14.94
C SER A 255 8.97 -4.34 -14.91
N MET A 256 9.81 -5.37 -14.99
CA MET A 256 11.26 -5.25 -14.87
C MET A 256 11.91 -4.98 -16.23
N PRO A 257 12.91 -4.06 -16.30
CA PRO A 257 13.59 -3.76 -17.55
C PRO A 257 14.29 -4.99 -18.14
N ASN A 258 14.19 -5.18 -19.47
CA ASN A 258 14.83 -6.30 -20.14
C ASN A 258 16.36 -6.33 -19.92
N ARG A 259 16.97 -7.52 -19.92
CA ARG A 259 18.42 -7.70 -19.65
C ARG A 259 19.32 -6.93 -20.61
N ARG A 260 18.89 -6.76 -21.86
CA ARG A 260 19.64 -6.10 -22.94
C ARG A 260 19.55 -4.58 -22.93
N THR A 261 18.87 -4.00 -21.93
CA THR A 261 18.75 -2.55 -21.81
C THR A 261 19.96 -1.98 -21.08
N GLU A 262 20.40 -0.78 -21.48
CA GLU A 262 21.45 -0.01 -20.81
C GLU A 262 21.06 0.42 -19.38
N PHE A 263 19.81 0.15 -18.96
CA PHE A 263 19.27 0.50 -17.65
C PHE A 263 20.17 0.00 -16.51
N TRP A 264 20.59 -1.27 -16.59
CA TRP A 264 21.38 -1.92 -15.54
C TRP A 264 22.84 -1.44 -15.50
N GLU A 265 23.40 -1.15 -16.67
CA GLU A 265 24.74 -0.59 -16.83
C GLU A 265 24.76 0.84 -16.26
N LEU A 266 23.77 1.65 -16.63
CA LEU A 266 23.61 3.02 -16.14
C LEU A 266 23.50 3.09 -14.61
N LEU A 267 22.72 2.20 -13.98
CA LEU A 267 22.65 2.12 -12.51
C LEU A 267 24.03 1.81 -11.89
N SER A 268 24.79 0.92 -12.52
CA SER A 268 26.13 0.55 -12.08
C SER A 268 27.09 1.74 -12.22
N ASP A 269 27.03 2.45 -13.33
CA ASP A 269 27.85 3.63 -13.62
C ASP A 269 27.56 4.78 -12.66
N ILE A 270 26.27 5.07 -12.41
CA ILE A 270 25.85 6.07 -11.42
C ILE A 270 26.47 5.77 -10.06
N TYR A 271 26.36 4.52 -9.59
CA TYR A 271 26.95 4.13 -8.31
C TYR A 271 28.48 4.25 -8.31
N ASN A 272 29.15 3.78 -9.35
CA ASN A 272 30.62 3.78 -9.42
C ASN A 272 31.19 5.21 -9.47
N VAL A 273 30.51 6.13 -10.14
CA VAL A 273 30.96 7.53 -10.27
C VAL A 273 30.58 8.36 -9.04
N THR A 274 29.37 8.20 -8.53
CA THR A 274 28.80 9.13 -7.54
C THR A 274 28.69 8.54 -6.13
N GLY A 275 28.68 7.22 -5.99
CA GLY A 275 28.35 6.51 -4.76
C GLY A 275 26.85 6.45 -4.46
N LEU A 276 25.99 7.05 -5.28
CA LEU A 276 24.54 7.05 -5.10
C LEU A 276 23.97 5.65 -5.29
N ARG A 277 23.23 5.17 -4.30
CA ARG A 277 22.50 3.90 -4.38
C ARG A 277 21.07 4.16 -4.83
N ILE A 278 20.66 3.43 -5.87
CA ILE A 278 19.30 3.47 -6.41
C ILE A 278 18.69 2.08 -6.24
N ALA A 279 17.56 2.01 -5.52
CA ALA A 279 16.78 0.79 -5.38
C ALA A 279 15.78 0.67 -6.54
N VAL A 280 15.76 -0.47 -7.22
CA VAL A 280 14.76 -0.77 -8.25
C VAL A 280 13.75 -1.73 -7.62
N VAL A 281 12.58 -1.20 -7.27
CA VAL A 281 11.57 -1.92 -6.48
C VAL A 281 10.36 -2.22 -7.36
N PRO A 282 10.12 -3.49 -7.73
CA PRO A 282 8.92 -3.82 -8.48
C PRO A 282 7.65 -3.51 -7.67
N LEU A 283 6.63 -2.95 -8.30
CA LEU A 283 5.32 -2.74 -7.66
C LEU A 283 4.75 -4.06 -7.10
N ALA A 284 5.00 -5.17 -7.78
CA ALA A 284 4.62 -6.50 -7.30
C ALA A 284 5.24 -6.81 -5.93
N ALA A 285 6.51 -6.50 -5.71
CA ALA A 285 7.19 -6.72 -4.43
C ALA A 285 6.56 -5.91 -3.28
N ILE A 286 6.16 -4.66 -3.55
CA ILE A 286 5.48 -3.80 -2.56
C ILE A 286 4.10 -4.37 -2.21
N LEU A 287 3.32 -4.78 -3.20
CA LEU A 287 2.00 -5.36 -2.95
C LEU A 287 2.09 -6.71 -2.21
N ILE A 288 3.04 -7.57 -2.57
CA ILE A 288 3.31 -8.83 -1.86
C ILE A 288 3.68 -8.56 -0.40
N ALA A 289 4.52 -7.55 -0.14
CA ALA A 289 4.86 -7.14 1.22
C ALA A 289 3.61 -6.72 2.01
N VAL A 290 2.73 -5.90 1.40
CA VAL A 290 1.45 -5.49 2.00
C VAL A 290 0.55 -6.70 2.31
N TRP A 291 0.37 -7.61 1.36
CA TRP A 291 -0.51 -8.77 1.51
C TRP A 291 -0.04 -9.77 2.58
N ASN A 292 1.25 -9.73 2.93
CA ASN A 292 1.86 -10.62 3.91
C ASN A 292 2.29 -9.87 5.20
N GLU A 293 1.86 -8.61 5.37
CA GLU A 293 2.21 -7.75 6.51
C GLU A 293 3.73 -7.69 6.77
N LYS A 294 4.53 -7.66 5.69
CA LYS A 294 5.98 -7.59 5.73
C LYS A 294 6.48 -6.17 5.46
N LYS A 295 7.68 -5.88 5.96
CA LYS A 295 8.38 -4.63 5.67
C LYS A 295 9.37 -4.84 4.54
N ILE A 296 9.51 -3.84 3.67
CA ILE A 296 10.53 -3.82 2.63
C ILE A 296 11.86 -3.36 3.20
N SER A 297 12.93 -4.06 2.83
CA SER A 297 14.30 -3.62 3.06
C SER A 297 14.92 -3.17 1.74
N LEU A 298 15.07 -1.85 1.54
CA LEU A 298 15.58 -1.28 0.28
C LEU A 298 16.95 -1.83 -0.12
N GLU A 299 17.77 -2.25 0.84
CA GLU A 299 19.09 -2.83 0.59
C GLU A 299 19.04 -4.11 -0.26
N GLN A 300 17.92 -4.83 -0.21
CA GLN A 300 17.73 -6.05 -1.02
C GLN A 300 17.43 -5.73 -2.49
N PHE A 301 16.98 -4.51 -2.77
CA PHE A 301 16.56 -4.01 -4.09
C PHE A 301 17.61 -3.09 -4.75
N PHE A 302 18.83 -3.02 -4.22
CA PHE A 302 19.97 -2.44 -4.94
C PHE A 302 20.42 -3.40 -6.05
N LEU A 303 19.66 -3.38 -7.14
CA LEU A 303 19.86 -4.20 -8.32
C LEU A 303 20.88 -3.54 -9.26
N ASN A 304 21.54 -4.36 -10.09
CA ASN A 304 22.55 -3.92 -11.05
C ASN A 304 22.73 -4.98 -12.15
N GLN A 305 23.67 -4.75 -13.08
CA GLN A 305 23.96 -5.67 -14.17
C GLN A 305 24.29 -7.12 -13.76
N ASN A 306 24.79 -7.33 -12.54
CA ASN A 306 25.10 -8.66 -12.00
C ASN A 306 23.97 -9.24 -11.13
N LYS A 307 23.03 -8.41 -10.68
CA LYS A 307 21.88 -8.78 -9.85
C LYS A 307 20.63 -8.06 -10.35
N MET A 308 19.98 -8.61 -11.37
CA MET A 308 18.80 -8.00 -12.01
C MET A 308 17.45 -8.53 -11.48
N SER A 309 17.45 -9.59 -10.66
CA SER A 309 16.22 -10.18 -10.09
C SER A 309 15.98 -9.69 -8.67
N ALA A 310 14.71 -9.36 -8.39
CA ALA A 310 14.18 -9.09 -7.06
C ALA A 310 13.58 -10.33 -6.39
N ARG A 311 13.53 -11.49 -7.06
CA ARG A 311 12.87 -12.71 -6.55
C ARG A 311 13.43 -13.16 -5.22
N GLU A 312 14.75 -13.30 -5.11
CA GLU A 312 15.40 -13.71 -3.86
C GLU A 312 15.09 -12.75 -2.70
N ALA A 313 14.98 -11.45 -2.98
CA ALA A 313 14.62 -10.46 -1.98
C ALA A 313 13.19 -10.68 -1.46
N VAL A 314 12.25 -10.96 -2.37
CA VAL A 314 10.85 -11.21 -2.03
C VAL A 314 10.68 -12.55 -1.30
N GLU A 315 11.31 -13.62 -1.78
CA GLU A 315 11.26 -14.94 -1.14
C GLU A 315 11.90 -14.93 0.25
N GLY A 316 13.02 -14.22 0.40
CA GLY A 316 13.66 -14.00 1.70
C GLY A 316 12.78 -13.21 2.66
N MET A 317 12.05 -12.20 2.18
CA MET A 317 11.07 -11.44 2.96
C MET A 317 9.88 -12.31 3.42
N LEU A 318 9.43 -13.24 2.56
CA LEU A 318 8.31 -14.12 2.85
C LEU A 318 8.71 -15.34 3.72
N GLY A 319 9.94 -15.80 3.61
CA GLY A 319 10.39 -17.07 4.20
C GLY A 319 9.85 -18.30 3.47
N ARG A 320 9.37 -18.14 2.23
CA ARG A 320 8.85 -19.19 1.35
C ARG A 320 9.07 -18.81 -0.11
N ALA A 321 8.97 -19.80 -1.01
CA ALA A 321 8.95 -19.54 -2.44
C ALA A 321 7.74 -18.69 -2.83
N ILE A 322 7.92 -17.80 -3.81
CA ILE A 322 6.85 -16.93 -4.34
C ILE A 322 6.01 -17.70 -5.36
N ASN A 323 4.70 -17.51 -5.34
CA ASN A 323 3.77 -18.14 -6.29
C ASN A 323 3.69 -17.36 -7.62
N LEU A 324 4.85 -17.12 -8.23
CA LEU A 324 4.95 -16.51 -9.56
C LEU A 324 5.84 -17.37 -10.46
N PRO A 325 5.52 -17.50 -11.76
CA PRO A 325 6.37 -18.22 -12.72
C PRO A 325 7.82 -17.75 -12.66
N ASP A 326 8.77 -18.63 -12.92
CA ASP A 326 10.20 -18.27 -13.04
C ASP A 326 10.69 -18.56 -14.47
N PRO A 327 11.09 -17.54 -15.26
CA PRO A 327 11.13 -16.11 -14.93
C PRO A 327 9.75 -15.43 -14.99
N CYS A 328 9.60 -14.31 -14.29
CA CYS A 328 8.46 -13.40 -14.46
C CYS A 328 8.91 -11.94 -14.46
N ASP A 329 8.49 -11.21 -15.50
CA ASP A 329 8.66 -9.76 -15.69
C ASP A 329 8.27 -8.90 -14.47
N LEU A 330 7.44 -9.40 -13.57
CA LEU A 330 7.07 -8.70 -12.33
C LEU A 330 8.20 -8.58 -11.32
N LEU A 331 9.20 -9.47 -11.36
CA LEU A 331 10.30 -9.53 -10.37
C LEU A 331 11.68 -9.68 -11.00
N GLU A 332 11.78 -10.11 -12.25
CA GLU A 332 13.04 -10.14 -12.98
C GLU A 332 12.85 -9.92 -14.49
N PRO A 333 13.92 -9.54 -15.21
CA PRO A 333 13.85 -9.40 -16.65
C PRO A 333 13.48 -10.71 -17.33
N GLU A 334 12.49 -10.67 -18.23
CA GLU A 334 12.29 -11.72 -19.22
C GLU A 334 13.48 -11.72 -20.23
N LYS A 335 13.71 -12.86 -20.89
CA LYS A 335 14.94 -13.16 -21.67
C LYS A 335 15.32 -12.13 -22.73
#